data_AF-A0A2V6EYD1-F1
#
_entry.id   AF-A0A2V6EYD1-F1
#
_cell.length_a   1.000
_cell.length_b   1.000
_cell.length_c   1.000
_cell.angle_alpha   90.00
_cell.angle_beta   90.00
_cell.angle_gamma   90.00
#
_symmetry.space_group_name_H-M   'P 1'
#
loop_
_entity.id
_entity.type
_entity.pdbx_description
1 polymer ?
#
loop_
_entity_poly.entity_id
_entity_poly.type
_entity_poly.pdbx_seq_one_letter_code
_entity_poly.pdbx_strand_id
1 'polypeptide(L)'
;TRRTHDLFPADSNQFTLELLKSIQEMFGLNAPEKVLYNAFERKGTALKAKVKGETVAERAKWLAKVRDSEGHMAQFITDEKEGGPQILECHSPIMNLLDRYPIIGRLEQDMFEAVLGTRVRREETRHSGLYECAFYFAL
;
A
#
# COMPACT_ATOMS: atom_id res chain seq x y z
N THR A 1 -0.35 -7.28 18.73
CA THR A 1 0.98 -7.28 19.39
C THR A 1 2.05 -7.45 18.32
N ARG A 2 3.17 -6.70 18.40
CA ARG A 2 4.24 -6.53 17.39
C ARG A 2 5.06 -7.81 17.04
N ARG A 3 4.51 -9.02 17.22
CA ARG A 3 5.19 -10.31 17.02
C ARG A 3 4.25 -11.39 16.48
N THR A 4 3.63 -11.14 15.32
CA THR A 4 2.78 -12.16 14.66
C THR A 4 3.13 -12.41 13.20
N HIS A 5 4.10 -11.69 12.63
CA HIS A 5 4.51 -11.90 11.22
C HIS A 5 5.06 -13.31 10.97
N ASP A 6 5.72 -13.94 11.96
CA ASP A 6 6.28 -15.30 11.81
C ASP A 6 5.23 -16.41 11.97
N LEU A 7 4.05 -16.11 12.51
CA LEU A 7 3.01 -17.12 12.82
C LEU A 7 2.02 -17.32 11.67
N PHE A 8 2.01 -16.42 10.70
CA PHE A 8 1.19 -16.51 9.51
C PHE A 8 2.13 -16.30 8.31
N PRO A 9 2.38 -17.32 7.48
CA PRO A 9 3.21 -17.12 6.31
C PRO A 9 2.62 -15.97 5.49
N ALA A 10 3.41 -14.92 5.26
CA ALA A 10 3.08 -13.83 4.33
C ALA A 10 3.08 -14.31 2.86
N ASP A 11 2.92 -15.62 2.63
CA ASP A 11 2.85 -16.31 1.34
C ASP A 11 1.44 -16.23 0.73
N SER A 12 0.68 -15.19 1.04
CA SER A 12 -0.73 -15.07 0.68
C SER A 12 -0.99 -14.95 -0.83
N ASN A 13 0.03 -14.96 -1.70
CA ASN A 13 -0.14 -14.74 -3.14
C ASN A 13 0.80 -15.54 -4.06
N GLN A 14 1.18 -16.78 -3.69
CA GLN A 14 2.01 -17.63 -4.55
C GLN A 14 1.38 -17.84 -5.94
N PHE A 15 0.07 -18.07 -6.00
CA PHE A 15 -0.67 -18.19 -7.25
C PHE A 15 -0.61 -16.91 -8.10
N THR A 16 -0.68 -15.73 -7.48
CA THR A 16 -0.59 -14.45 -8.20
C THR A 16 0.81 -14.26 -8.81
N LEU A 17 1.87 -14.65 -8.09
CA LEU A 17 3.22 -14.64 -8.64
C LEU A 17 3.38 -15.57 -9.84
N GLU A 18 2.82 -16.77 -9.76
CA GLU A 18 2.82 -17.73 -10.87
C GLU A 18 2.04 -17.19 -12.07
N LEU A 19 0.86 -16.59 -11.84
CA LEU A 19 0.07 -15.96 -12.89
C LEU A 19 0.84 -14.82 -13.57
N LEU A 20 1.47 -13.94 -12.80
CA LEU A 20 2.29 -12.85 -13.33
C LEU A 20 3.50 -13.39 -14.11
N LYS A 21 4.11 -14.49 -13.65
CA LYS A 21 5.18 -15.16 -14.39
C LYS A 21 4.68 -15.72 -15.72
N SER A 22 3.54 -16.39 -15.75
CA SER A 22 2.94 -16.87 -17.01
C SER A 22 2.63 -15.73 -17.97
N ILE A 23 2.13 -14.59 -17.46
CA ILE A 23 1.92 -13.37 -18.25
C ILE A 23 3.24 -12.87 -18.85
N GLN A 24 4.33 -12.90 -18.07
CA GLN A 24 5.66 -12.53 -18.57
C GLN A 24 6.14 -13.44 -19.69
N GLU A 25 5.95 -14.75 -19.54
CA GLU A 25 6.36 -15.77 -20.54
C GLU A 25 5.58 -15.64 -21.85
N MET A 26 4.29 -15.31 -21.77
CA MET A 26 3.42 -15.18 -22.95
C MET A 26 3.52 -13.81 -23.64
N PHE A 27 3.68 -12.73 -22.88
CA PHE A 27 3.51 -11.35 -23.37
C PHE A 27 4.75 -10.46 -23.18
N GLY A 28 5.86 -11.04 -22.71
CA GLY A 28 7.15 -10.38 -22.57
C GLY A 28 7.39 -9.73 -21.20
N LEU A 29 8.63 -9.29 -20.99
CA LEU A 29 9.18 -8.85 -19.70
C LEU A 29 8.35 -7.76 -19.00
N ASN A 30 7.78 -6.81 -19.75
CA ASN A 30 7.07 -5.67 -19.18
C ASN A 30 5.58 -5.93 -18.94
N ALA A 31 5.05 -7.08 -19.35
CA ALA A 31 3.62 -7.37 -19.25
C ALA A 31 3.10 -7.45 -17.80
N PRO A 32 3.81 -8.05 -16.82
CA PRO A 32 3.36 -8.08 -15.43
C PRO A 32 3.18 -6.69 -14.84
N GLU A 33 4.13 -5.78 -15.05
CA GLU A 33 4.07 -4.41 -14.53
C GLU A 33 2.89 -3.63 -15.13
N LYS A 34 2.59 -3.82 -16.43
CA LYS A 34 1.41 -3.22 -17.06
C LYS A 34 0.10 -3.71 -16.43
N VAL A 35 0.02 -5.00 -16.09
CA VAL A 35 -1.14 -5.57 -15.42
C VAL A 35 -1.28 -5.02 -14.01
N LEU A 36 -0.17 -4.91 -13.27
CA LEU A 36 -0.15 -4.30 -11.93
C LEU A 36 -0.57 -2.82 -11.99
N TYR A 37 -0.02 -2.04 -12.91
CA TYR A 37 -0.43 -0.65 -13.14
C TYR A 37 -1.96 -0.55 -13.33
N ASN A 38 -2.52 -1.32 -14.25
CA ASN A 38 -3.97 -1.32 -14.50
C ASN A 38 -4.79 -1.81 -13.30
N ALA A 39 -4.26 -2.71 -12.46
CA ALA A 39 -4.93 -3.15 -11.24
C ALA A 39 -4.97 -2.03 -10.19
N PHE A 40 -3.86 -1.34 -9.97
CA PHE A 40 -3.76 -0.24 -9.02
C PHE A 40 -4.55 0.99 -9.46
N GLU A 41 -4.55 1.34 -10.76
CA GLU A 41 -5.38 2.43 -11.30
C GLU A 41 -6.87 2.19 -11.03
N ARG A 42 -7.36 0.96 -11.28
CA ARG A 42 -8.74 0.59 -10.99
C ARG A 42 -9.04 0.65 -9.50
N LYS A 43 -8.11 0.18 -8.66
CA LYS A 43 -8.24 0.24 -7.20
C LYS A 43 -8.32 1.69 -6.72
N GLY A 44 -7.42 2.56 -7.17
CA GLY A 44 -7.40 3.99 -6.83
C GLY A 44 -8.68 4.70 -7.26
N THR A 45 -9.16 4.43 -8.48
CA THR A 45 -10.45 4.98 -8.96
C THR A 45 -11.61 4.55 -8.07
N ALA A 46 -11.68 3.25 -7.70
CA ALA A 46 -12.72 2.73 -6.84
C ALA A 46 -12.67 3.29 -5.41
N LEU A 47 -11.47 3.51 -4.86
CA LEU A 47 -11.30 4.15 -3.55
C LEU A 47 -11.71 5.62 -3.60
N LYS A 48 -11.26 6.36 -4.61
CA LYS A 48 -11.62 7.78 -4.80
C LYS A 48 -13.13 7.98 -4.90
N ALA A 49 -13.85 7.08 -5.57
CA ALA A 49 -15.31 7.14 -5.66
C ALA A 49 -16.04 6.89 -4.32
N LYS A 50 -15.38 6.22 -3.36
CA LYS A 50 -15.93 5.85 -2.05
C LYS A 50 -15.42 6.70 -0.89
N VAL A 51 -14.42 7.55 -1.14
CA VAL A 51 -13.75 8.35 -0.12
C VAL A 51 -14.77 9.18 0.65
N LYS A 52 -14.58 9.28 1.96
CA LYS A 52 -15.43 10.08 2.86
C LYS A 52 -14.58 11.15 3.50
N GLY A 53 -15.15 12.36 3.64
CA GLY A 53 -14.47 13.50 4.25
C GLY A 53 -14.17 14.63 3.27
N GLU A 54 -14.30 15.85 3.75
CA GLU A 54 -14.06 17.09 3.01
C GLU A 54 -12.60 17.55 3.17
N THR A 55 -11.99 17.25 4.32
CA THR A 55 -10.59 17.60 4.62
C THR A 55 -9.63 16.45 4.31
N VAL A 56 -8.34 16.75 4.13
CA VAL A 56 -7.30 15.72 3.96
C VAL A 56 -7.28 14.79 5.18
N ALA A 57 -7.41 15.34 6.40
CA ALA A 57 -7.43 14.57 7.64
C ALA A 57 -8.57 13.54 7.68
N GLU A 58 -9.78 13.93 7.27
CA GLU A 58 -10.92 13.01 7.24
C GLU A 58 -10.75 11.91 6.19
N ARG A 59 -10.24 12.28 4.99
CA ARG A 59 -9.91 11.30 3.93
C ARG A 59 -8.82 10.35 4.39
N ALA A 60 -7.79 10.83 5.09
CA ALA A 60 -6.71 10.01 5.66
C ALA A 60 -7.22 9.05 6.72
N LYS A 61 -8.08 9.52 7.64
CA LYS A 61 -8.73 8.66 8.64
C LYS A 61 -9.59 7.57 7.99
N TRP A 62 -10.35 7.92 6.95
CA TRP A 62 -11.13 6.95 6.19
C TRP A 62 -10.23 5.93 5.47
N LEU A 63 -9.18 6.41 4.78
CA LEU A 63 -8.26 5.56 4.03
C LEU A 63 -7.53 4.59 4.96
N ALA A 64 -7.00 5.06 6.10
CA ALA A 64 -6.37 4.18 7.09
C ALA A 64 -7.30 3.05 7.54
N LYS A 65 -8.59 3.33 7.77
CA LYS A 65 -9.58 2.29 8.11
C LYS A 65 -9.78 1.26 6.99
N VAL A 66 -9.83 1.72 5.73
CA VAL A 66 -9.94 0.81 4.59
C VAL A 66 -8.70 -0.08 4.49
N ARG A 67 -7.51 0.51 4.59
CA ARG A 67 -6.23 -0.19 4.51
C ARG A 67 -6.07 -1.21 5.65
N ASP A 68 -6.48 -0.86 6.86
CA ASP A 68 -6.51 -1.78 7.99
C ASP A 68 -7.43 -2.98 7.71
N SER A 69 -8.62 -2.75 7.16
CA SER A 69 -9.53 -3.84 6.75
C SER A 69 -9.02 -4.70 5.61
N GLU A 70 -8.11 -4.18 4.78
CA GLU A 70 -7.39 -4.93 3.74
C GLU A 70 -6.20 -5.72 4.31
N GLY A 71 -5.92 -5.60 5.61
CA GLY A 71 -4.83 -6.32 6.29
C GLY A 71 -3.51 -5.58 6.30
N HIS A 72 -3.45 -4.27 6.02
CA HIS A 72 -2.21 -3.50 6.08
C HIS A 72 -1.80 -3.07 7.50
N MET A 73 -2.63 -3.34 8.51
CA MET A 73 -2.42 -2.87 9.90
C MET A 73 -2.17 -1.36 9.93
N ALA A 74 -3.09 -0.61 9.31
CA ALA A 74 -2.89 0.81 9.00
C ALA A 74 -3.46 1.73 10.09
N GLN A 75 -2.72 2.79 10.43
CA GLN A 75 -3.13 3.78 11.41
C GLN A 75 -2.87 5.20 10.89
N PHE A 76 -3.81 6.12 11.14
CA PHE A 76 -3.62 7.54 10.87
C PHE A 76 -3.06 8.23 12.12
N ILE A 77 -1.90 8.88 11.99
CA ILE A 77 -1.14 9.54 13.06
C ILE A 77 -1.01 11.02 12.71
N THR A 78 -1.19 11.91 13.69
CA THR A 78 -1.04 13.37 13.52
C THR A 78 -0.14 14.00 14.57
N ASP A 79 0.50 13.20 15.44
CA ASP A 79 1.39 13.74 16.48
C ASP A 79 2.66 14.31 15.84
N GLU A 80 2.96 15.58 16.14
CA GLU A 80 4.17 16.26 15.66
C GLU A 80 5.44 15.55 16.11
N LYS A 81 5.42 14.88 17.28
CA LYS A 81 6.55 14.10 17.79
C LYS A 81 6.84 12.85 16.96
N GLU A 82 5.87 12.35 16.22
CA GLU A 82 5.97 11.19 15.34
C GLU A 82 6.30 11.58 13.89
N GLY A 83 6.63 12.86 13.64
CA GLY A 83 6.99 13.36 12.31
C GLY A 83 5.84 13.97 11.52
N GLY A 84 4.69 14.22 12.17
CA GLY A 84 3.53 14.89 11.58
C GLY A 84 2.48 13.96 10.96
N PRO A 85 1.55 14.51 10.16
CA PRO A 85 0.44 13.75 9.58
C PRO A 85 0.91 12.64 8.64
N GLN A 86 0.55 11.41 8.97
CA GLN A 86 0.94 10.23 8.21
C GLN A 86 -0.05 9.07 8.36
N ILE A 87 -0.07 8.18 7.38
CA ILE A 87 -0.63 6.84 7.53
C ILE A 87 0.55 5.87 7.69
N LEU A 88 0.58 5.14 8.80
CA LEU A 88 1.58 4.12 9.09
C LEU A 88 0.97 2.72 8.89
N GLU A 89 1.60 1.90 8.05
CA GLU A 89 1.27 0.51 7.82
C GLU A 89 2.37 -0.40 8.40
N CYS A 90 2.02 -1.30 9.33
CA CYS A 90 2.96 -2.24 9.94
C CYS A 90 2.92 -3.65 9.32
N HIS A 91 2.17 -3.84 8.24
CA HIS A 91 2.08 -5.11 7.50
C HIS A 91 1.73 -4.84 6.03
N SER A 92 2.12 -5.73 5.13
CA SER A 92 1.64 -5.73 3.74
C SER A 92 1.16 -7.13 3.34
N PRO A 93 -0.13 -7.33 3.00
CA PRO A 93 -0.68 -8.62 2.58
C PRO A 93 -0.18 -9.06 1.19
N ILE A 94 0.56 -8.19 0.50
CA ILE A 94 1.15 -8.41 -0.82
C ILE A 94 2.68 -8.26 -0.75
N MET A 95 3.31 -8.53 0.41
CA MET A 95 4.75 -8.34 0.62
C MET A 95 5.59 -9.02 -0.47
N ASN A 96 5.27 -10.28 -0.79
CA ASN A 96 5.96 -11.04 -1.82
C ASN A 96 5.84 -10.41 -3.23
N LEU A 97 4.72 -9.75 -3.54
CA LEU A 97 4.55 -8.98 -4.77
C LEU A 97 5.36 -7.69 -4.74
N LEU A 98 5.34 -6.97 -3.62
CA LEU A 98 6.10 -5.73 -3.42
C LEU A 98 7.60 -5.98 -3.58
N ASP A 99 8.12 -7.07 -3.01
CA ASP A 99 9.52 -7.49 -3.12
C ASP A 99 9.90 -7.83 -4.57
N ARG A 100 8.99 -8.48 -5.31
CA ARG A 100 9.24 -8.89 -6.69
C ARG A 100 9.05 -7.76 -7.70
N TYR A 101 8.13 -6.84 -7.45
CA TYR A 101 7.72 -5.76 -8.34
C TYR A 101 7.76 -4.41 -7.60
N PRO A 102 8.95 -3.78 -7.49
CA PRO A 102 9.12 -2.51 -6.76
C PRO A 102 8.24 -1.36 -7.25
N ILE A 103 7.74 -1.43 -8.50
CA ILE A 103 6.76 -0.48 -9.04
C ILE A 103 5.51 -0.36 -8.15
N ILE A 104 5.12 -1.43 -7.43
CA ILE A 104 3.97 -1.43 -6.53
C ILE A 104 4.08 -0.32 -5.47
N GLY A 105 5.27 -0.09 -4.90
CA GLY A 105 5.44 0.98 -3.90
C GLY A 105 5.11 2.36 -4.46
N ARG A 106 5.47 2.62 -5.72
CA ARG A 106 5.08 3.85 -6.43
C ARG A 106 3.59 3.89 -6.71
N LEU A 107 3.00 2.79 -7.18
CA LEU A 107 1.56 2.72 -7.46
C LEU A 107 0.71 2.91 -6.21
N GLU A 108 1.15 2.40 -5.06
CA GLU A 108 0.53 2.69 -3.76
C GLU A 108 0.62 4.17 -3.39
N GLN A 109 1.77 4.81 -3.60
CA GLN A 109 1.90 6.24 -3.38
C GLN A 109 0.93 7.04 -4.27
N ASP A 110 0.92 6.77 -5.58
CA ASP A 110 0.03 7.44 -6.55
C ASP A 110 -1.45 7.25 -6.17
N MET A 111 -1.82 6.04 -5.71
CA MET A 111 -3.15 5.73 -5.18
C MET A 111 -3.49 6.56 -3.94
N PHE A 112 -2.55 6.70 -2.99
CA PHE A 112 -2.75 7.52 -1.79
C PHE A 112 -2.92 8.99 -2.17
N GLU A 113 -2.10 9.53 -3.07
CA GLU A 113 -2.23 10.91 -3.57
C GLU A 113 -3.60 11.15 -4.19
N ALA A 114 -4.06 10.23 -5.03
CA ALA A 114 -5.35 10.33 -5.71
C ALA A 114 -6.54 10.33 -4.75
N VAL A 115 -6.46 9.56 -3.65
CA VAL A 115 -7.50 9.48 -2.63
C VAL A 115 -7.45 10.68 -1.67
N LEU A 116 -6.26 11.08 -1.23
CA LEU A 116 -6.09 12.18 -0.27
C LEU A 116 -6.23 13.56 -0.93
N GLY A 117 -6.00 13.68 -2.23
CA GLY A 117 -6.03 14.94 -2.96
C GLY A 117 -4.87 15.87 -2.59
N THR A 118 -3.76 15.30 -2.12
CA THR A 118 -2.53 16.02 -1.76
C THR A 118 -1.32 15.15 -2.10
N ARG A 119 -0.14 15.75 -2.13
CA ARG A 119 1.11 15.03 -2.40
C ARG A 119 1.46 14.14 -1.21
N VAL A 120 1.94 12.94 -1.51
CA VAL A 120 2.28 11.93 -0.51
C VAL A 120 3.73 11.49 -0.72
N ARG A 121 4.47 11.37 0.38
CA ARG A 121 5.81 10.79 0.38
C ARG A 121 5.75 9.43 1.06
N ARG A 122 6.09 8.37 0.34
CA ARG A 122 6.21 7.02 0.90
C ARG A 122 7.63 6.81 1.44
N GLU A 123 7.72 6.23 2.62
CA GLU A 123 8.98 5.81 3.23
C GLU A 123 8.81 4.39 3.79
N GLU A 124 9.70 3.49 3.38
CA GLU A 124 9.67 2.10 3.80
C GLU A 124 10.89 1.80 4.65
N THR A 125 10.66 1.20 5.81
CA THR A 125 11.68 0.81 6.76
C THR A 125 11.57 -0.69 7.02
N ARG A 126 12.71 -1.39 6.88
CA ARG A 126 12.83 -2.82 7.22
C ARG A 126 13.98 -3.01 8.21
N HIS A 127 13.64 -3.29 9.46
CA HIS A 127 14.63 -3.54 10.51
C HIS A 127 14.31 -4.83 11.27
N SER A 128 15.28 -5.75 11.33
CA SER A 128 15.19 -6.98 12.14
C SER A 128 13.90 -7.80 11.89
N GLY A 129 13.46 -7.90 10.64
CA GLY A 129 12.24 -8.62 10.26
C GLY A 129 10.93 -7.84 10.43
N LEU A 130 10.99 -6.62 10.96
CA LEU A 130 9.83 -5.73 11.03
C LEU A 130 9.72 -4.90 9.75
N TYR A 131 8.52 -4.87 9.17
CA TYR A 131 8.15 -4.01 8.06
C TYR A 131 7.32 -2.85 8.57
N GLU A 132 7.70 -1.64 8.19
CA GLU A 132 6.93 -0.43 8.41
C GLU A 132 6.94 0.41 7.13
N CYS A 133 5.78 0.92 6.73
CA CYS A 133 5.64 1.82 5.60
C CYS A 133 4.84 3.05 6.03
N ALA A 134 5.47 4.21 5.97
CA ALA A 134 4.86 5.49 6.32
C ALA A 134 4.53 6.30 5.05
N PHE A 135 3.34 6.88 5.02
CA PHE A 135 2.87 7.77 3.97
C PHE A 135 2.66 9.16 4.58
N TYR A 136 3.59 10.08 4.31
CA TYR A 136 3.57 11.45 4.84
C TYR A 136 2.87 12.42 3.90
N PHE A 137 2.09 13.36 4.45
CA PHE A 137 1.38 14.38 3.68
C PHE A 137 1.06 15.62 4.52
N ALA A 138 0.67 16.71 3.85
CA ALA A 138 0.15 17.91 4.50
C ALA A 138 -1.37 17.84 4.66
N LEU A 139 -1.91 18.42 5.75
CA LEU A 139 -3.35 18.49 6.02
C LEU A 139 -4.02 19.69 5.36
#